data_AF-A0A2W2D3Q4-F1
#
_entry.id   AF-A0A2W2D3Q4-F1
#
_cell.length_a   1.000
_cell.length_b   1.000
_cell.length_c   1.000
_cell.angle_alpha   90.00
_cell.angle_beta   90.00
_cell.angle_gamma   90.00
#
_symmetry.space_group_name_H-M   'P 1'
#
loop_
_entity.id
_entity.type
_entity.pdbx_description
1 polymer ?
#
loop_
_entity_poly.entity_id
_entity_poly.type
_entity_poly.pdbx_seq_one_letter_code
_entity_poly.pdbx_strand_id
1 'polypeptide(L)'
;MIDIRAEGVDRLVADLAEVPEEAHRNIRKAVQFTAHGTKRTAQEFASGIAHAPDYPRAITYDTTDHGVGVGVSAEIGPDKDRRQGPLGNVLEYGTVNNPPYAHLGPALDRWTPDFERGLEKAAADALDGRR
;
A
#
# COMPACT_ATOMS: atom_id res chain seq x y z
N MET A 1 17.65 -41.74 28.60
CA MET A 1 16.63 -40.94 27.90
C MET A 1 16.80 -39.52 28.41
N ILE A 2 17.26 -38.60 27.56
CA ILE A 2 17.48 -37.19 27.95
C ILE A 2 16.12 -36.50 27.85
N ASP A 3 15.64 -36.00 28.99
CA ASP A 3 14.44 -35.19 29.10
C ASP A 3 14.81 -33.75 28.71
N ILE A 4 14.57 -33.38 27.44
CA ILE A 4 14.73 -31.98 27.00
C ILE A 4 13.48 -31.23 27.44
N ARG A 5 13.60 -30.45 28.51
CA ARG A 5 12.58 -29.47 28.90
C ARG A 5 12.73 -28.22 28.02
N ALA A 6 11.76 -27.99 27.14
CA ALA A 6 11.67 -26.82 26.28
C ALA A 6 10.94 -25.66 26.96
N GLU A 7 11.35 -25.29 28.17
CA GLU A 7 10.80 -24.10 28.84
C GLU A 7 11.44 -22.85 28.23
N GLY A 8 10.72 -22.23 27.28
CA GLY A 8 11.17 -21.05 26.54
C GLY A 8 10.78 -21.07 25.07
N VAL A 9 10.56 -22.25 24.49
CA VAL A 9 10.08 -22.37 23.10
C VAL A 9 8.64 -21.90 22.99
N ASP A 10 7.77 -22.26 23.93
CA ASP A 10 6.37 -21.80 23.92
C ASP A 10 6.24 -20.28 24.14
N ARG A 11 7.12 -19.69 24.96
CA ARG A 11 7.22 -18.22 25.11
C ARG A 11 7.75 -17.58 23.83
N LEU A 12 8.81 -18.12 23.24
CA LEU A 12 9.34 -17.63 21.97
C LEU A 12 8.30 -17.72 20.84
N VAL A 13 7.52 -18.81 20.80
CA VAL A 13 6.42 -18.99 19.84
C VAL A 13 5.29 -18.00 20.11
N ALA A 14 4.93 -17.76 21.37
CA ALA A 14 3.93 -16.74 21.73
C ALA A 14 4.41 -15.32 21.35
N ASP A 15 5.68 -15.00 21.63
CA ASP A 15 6.27 -13.71 21.31
C ASP A 15 6.43 -13.52 19.78
N LEU A 16 6.68 -14.59 19.02
CA LEU A 16 6.71 -14.57 17.56
C LEU A 16 5.31 -14.50 16.93
N ALA A 17 4.29 -14.99 17.63
CA ALA A 17 2.90 -14.97 17.17
C ALA A 17 2.23 -13.59 17.34
N GLU A 18 2.76 -12.74 18.22
CA GLU A 18 2.22 -11.42 18.47
C GLU A 18 2.91 -10.36 17.61
N VAL A 19 2.15 -9.60 16.81
CA VAL A 19 2.65 -8.40 16.14
C VAL A 19 2.62 -7.26 17.17
N PRO A 20 3.78 -6.65 17.53
CA PRO A 20 3.79 -5.54 18.47
C PRO A 20 2.94 -4.38 17.95
N GLU A 21 2.22 -3.68 18.82
CA GLU A 21 1.44 -2.49 18.43
C GLU A 21 2.31 -1.44 17.70
N GLU A 22 3.58 -1.35 18.07
CA GLU A 22 4.54 -0.46 17.41
C GLU A 22 4.82 -0.87 15.97
N ALA A 23 4.96 -2.16 15.70
CA ALA A 23 5.11 -2.70 14.36
C ALA A 23 3.89 -2.34 13.52
N HIS A 24 2.68 -2.52 14.07
CA HIS A 24 1.43 -2.16 13.41
C HIS A 24 1.36 -0.67 13.08
N ARG A 25 1.73 0.21 14.02
CA ARG A 25 1.82 1.66 13.77
C ARG A 25 2.77 2.00 12.64
N ASN A 26 3.91 1.32 12.55
CA ASN A 26 4.90 1.58 11.50
C ASN A 26 4.45 1.01 10.14
N ILE A 27 3.82 -0.17 10.11
CA ILE A 27 3.19 -0.73 8.91
C ILE A 27 2.10 0.23 8.38
N ARG A 28 1.25 0.76 9.26
CA ARG A 28 0.23 1.73 8.88
C ARG A 28 0.83 2.98 8.24
N LYS A 29 1.91 3.51 8.80
CA LYS A 29 2.63 4.67 8.23
C LYS A 29 3.19 4.35 6.85
N ALA A 30 3.81 3.18 6.68
CA ALA A 30 4.36 2.75 5.40
C ALA A 30 3.27 2.65 4.32
N VAL A 31 2.14 2.01 4.62
CA VAL A 31 0.99 1.90 3.70
C VAL A 31 0.44 3.28 3.34
N GLN A 32 0.23 4.17 4.31
CA GLN A 32 -0.28 5.51 4.06
C GLN A 32 0.65 6.37 3.21
N PHE A 33 1.96 6.31 3.48
CA PHE A 33 2.97 7.06 2.75
C PHE A 33 3.08 6.58 1.31
N THR A 34 3.18 5.27 1.10
CA THR A 34 3.21 4.67 -0.24
C THR A 34 1.93 4.98 -1.01
N ALA A 35 0.75 4.78 -0.42
CA ALA A 35 -0.52 5.07 -1.10
C ALA A 35 -0.64 6.53 -1.53
N HIS A 36 -0.20 7.47 -0.67
CA HIS A 36 -0.15 8.88 -1.02
C HIS A 36 0.81 9.13 -2.20
N GLY A 37 2.00 8.54 -2.16
CA GLY A 37 3.00 8.63 -3.20
C GLY A 37 2.50 8.10 -4.54
N THR A 38 2.01 6.86 -4.57
CA THR A 38 1.41 6.21 -5.74
C THR A 38 0.28 7.04 -6.32
N LYS A 39 -0.63 7.54 -5.48
CA LYS A 39 -1.69 8.45 -5.92
C LYS A 39 -1.11 9.69 -6.60
N ARG A 40 -0.17 10.40 -5.98
CA ARG A 40 0.43 11.61 -6.56
C ARG A 40 1.11 11.34 -7.90
N THR A 41 1.89 10.26 -7.98
CA THR A 41 2.54 9.85 -9.23
C THR A 41 1.52 9.49 -10.31
N ALA A 42 0.45 8.76 -9.97
CA ALA A 42 -0.62 8.46 -10.92
C ALA A 42 -1.32 9.74 -11.42
N GLN A 43 -1.52 10.75 -10.56
CA GLN A 43 -2.04 12.06 -10.96
C GLN A 43 -1.12 12.79 -11.93
N GLU A 44 0.19 12.75 -11.68
CA GLU A 44 1.20 13.33 -12.56
C GLU A 44 1.21 12.63 -13.93
N PHE A 45 1.22 11.30 -13.93
CA PHE A 45 1.21 10.51 -15.16
C PHE A 45 -0.07 10.76 -15.95
N ALA A 46 -1.23 10.75 -15.32
CA ALA A 46 -2.53 11.03 -15.94
C ALA A 46 -2.75 12.49 -16.39
N SER A 47 -1.79 13.39 -16.17
CA SER A 47 -1.95 14.81 -16.47
C SER A 47 -1.82 15.12 -17.97
N GLY A 48 -2.41 16.23 -18.41
CA GLY A 48 -2.30 16.69 -19.80
C GLY A 48 -3.24 16.01 -20.81
N ILE A 49 -4.17 15.16 -20.36
CA ILE A 49 -5.18 14.55 -21.23
C ILE A 49 -6.21 15.62 -21.66
N ALA A 50 -6.11 16.08 -22.92
CA ALA A 50 -6.88 17.22 -23.43
C ALA A 50 -8.41 17.06 -23.27
N HIS A 51 -8.93 15.85 -23.46
CA HIS A 51 -10.37 15.56 -23.36
C HIS A 51 -10.81 15.12 -21.95
N ALA A 52 -9.85 14.93 -21.03
CA ALA A 52 -10.11 14.52 -19.65
C ALA A 52 -9.27 15.34 -18.63
N PRO A 53 -9.36 16.69 -18.65
CA PRO A 53 -8.48 17.54 -17.85
C PRO A 53 -8.67 17.43 -16.33
N ASP A 54 -9.84 16.95 -15.87
CA ASP A 54 -10.15 16.77 -14.45
C ASP A 54 -9.88 15.36 -13.95
N TYR A 55 -9.63 14.40 -14.85
CA TYR A 55 -9.40 13.01 -14.51
C TYR A 55 -8.29 12.82 -13.46
N PRO A 56 -7.12 13.49 -13.53
CA PRO A 56 -6.10 13.39 -12.48
C PRO A 56 -6.66 13.69 -11.09
N ARG A 57 -7.58 14.65 -10.97
CA ARG A 57 -8.15 15.02 -9.67
C ARG A 57 -9.08 13.96 -9.12
N ALA A 58 -9.64 13.08 -9.96
CA ALA A 58 -10.48 11.97 -9.54
C ALA A 58 -9.68 10.82 -8.89
N ILE A 59 -8.37 10.73 -9.12
CA ILE A 59 -7.51 9.71 -8.50
C ILE A 59 -7.35 10.02 -7.00
N THR A 60 -7.83 9.10 -6.17
CA THR A 60 -7.80 9.16 -4.70
C THR A 60 -7.10 7.94 -4.13
N TYR A 61 -7.02 7.90 -2.81
CA TYR A 61 -6.75 6.67 -2.09
C TYR A 61 -7.49 6.68 -0.76
N ASP A 62 -7.82 5.49 -0.28
CA ASP A 62 -8.36 5.25 1.05
C ASP A 62 -7.53 4.15 1.72
N THR A 63 -7.40 4.23 3.04
CA THR A 63 -6.67 3.22 3.83
C THR A 63 -7.59 2.56 4.84
N THR A 64 -7.54 1.23 4.90
CA THR A 64 -8.28 0.42 5.86
C THR A 64 -7.31 -0.24 6.82
N ASP A 65 -7.50 0.02 8.11
CA ASP A 65 -6.78 -0.65 9.20
C ASP A 65 -7.63 -1.84 9.66
N HIS A 66 -7.15 -3.06 9.43
CA HIS A 66 -7.87 -4.29 9.76
C HIS A 66 -7.59 -4.79 11.18
N GLY A 67 -6.78 -4.04 11.95
CA GLY A 67 -6.38 -4.38 13.30
C GLY A 67 -4.96 -4.95 13.40
N VAL A 68 -4.42 -4.88 14.62
CA VAL A 68 -3.07 -5.38 14.97
C VAL A 68 -2.98 -6.87 14.65
N GLY A 69 -1.92 -7.27 13.94
CA GLY A 69 -1.72 -8.66 13.52
C GLY A 69 -2.53 -9.11 12.30
N VAL A 70 -3.47 -8.29 11.82
CA VAL A 70 -4.25 -8.56 10.59
C VAL A 70 -3.67 -7.80 9.41
N GLY A 71 -3.39 -6.51 9.60
CA GLY A 71 -2.69 -5.68 8.62
C GLY A 71 -3.43 -4.41 8.23
N VAL A 72 -2.86 -3.71 7.26
CA VAL A 72 -3.36 -2.44 6.74
C VAL A 72 -3.34 -2.51 5.22
N SER A 73 -4.42 -2.09 4.56
CA SER A 73 -4.51 -2.02 3.11
C SER A 73 -4.79 -0.60 2.63
N ALA A 74 -4.45 -0.31 1.39
CA ALA A 74 -4.89 0.90 0.71
C ALA A 74 -5.48 0.55 -0.66
N GLU A 75 -6.57 1.21 -1.00
CA GLU A 75 -7.14 1.20 -2.34
C GLU A 75 -6.76 2.53 -3.02
N ILE A 76 -6.15 2.45 -4.19
CA ILE A 76 -5.69 3.62 -4.96
C ILE A 76 -6.32 3.56 -6.34
N GLY A 77 -7.00 4.63 -6.75
CA GLY A 77 -7.61 4.67 -8.07
C GLY A 77 -8.56 5.84 -8.27
N PRO A 78 -9.22 5.91 -9.44
CA PRO A 78 -10.22 6.90 -9.75
C PRO A 78 -11.50 6.66 -8.96
N ASP A 79 -11.89 7.65 -8.16
CA ASP A 79 -13.17 7.67 -7.47
C ASP A 79 -14.29 7.92 -8.49
N LYS A 80 -15.16 6.93 -8.66
CA LYS A 80 -16.25 6.93 -9.65
C LYS A 80 -17.30 8.00 -9.40
N ASP A 81 -17.40 8.52 -8.18
CA ASP A 81 -18.35 9.57 -7.82
C ASP A 81 -17.81 10.97 -8.14
N ARG A 82 -16.52 11.07 -8.53
CA ARG A 82 -15.90 12.34 -8.90
C ARG A 82 -15.98 12.60 -10.39
N ARG A 83 -15.94 13.88 -10.75
CA ARG A 83 -15.93 14.32 -12.16
C ARG A 83 -14.83 13.59 -12.93
N GLN A 84 -15.22 12.92 -14.01
CA GLN A 84 -14.36 12.09 -14.88
C GLN A 84 -13.80 10.82 -14.23
N GLY A 85 -14.14 10.49 -12.98
CA GLY A 85 -13.72 9.25 -12.32
C GLY A 85 -14.11 7.95 -13.04
N PRO A 86 -15.35 7.83 -13.57
CA PRO A 86 -15.75 6.65 -14.33
C PRO A 86 -14.95 6.40 -15.61
N LEU A 87 -14.14 7.35 -16.09
CA LEU A 87 -13.27 7.17 -17.26
C LEU A 87 -12.04 6.31 -16.97
N GLY A 88 -11.76 5.99 -15.70
CA GLY A 88 -10.49 5.39 -15.30
C GLY A 88 -10.14 4.07 -15.97
N ASN A 89 -11.12 3.18 -16.13
CA ASN A 89 -10.92 1.91 -16.82
C ASN A 89 -10.61 2.10 -18.31
N VAL A 90 -11.29 3.06 -18.95
CA VAL A 90 -11.11 3.39 -20.38
C VAL A 90 -9.76 4.04 -20.61
N LEU A 91 -9.33 4.91 -19.69
CA LEU A 91 -8.06 5.61 -19.81
C LEU A 91 -6.88 4.68 -19.50
N GLU A 92 -6.91 3.90 -18.41
CA GLU A 92 -5.81 3.01 -18.03
C GLU A 92 -5.58 1.90 -19.07
N TYR A 93 -6.66 1.26 -19.53
CA TYR A 93 -6.57 0.04 -20.36
C TYR A 93 -6.88 0.26 -21.84
N GLY A 94 -7.37 1.44 -22.21
CA GLY A 94 -7.77 1.73 -23.57
C GLY A 94 -9.09 1.06 -23.96
N THR A 95 -9.40 1.16 -25.25
CA THR A 95 -10.57 0.55 -25.90
C THR A 95 -10.17 0.07 -27.29
N VAL A 96 -11.08 -0.56 -28.02
CA VAL A 96 -10.85 -0.95 -29.42
C VAL A 96 -10.44 0.23 -30.32
N ASN A 97 -10.86 1.46 -29.97
CA ASN A 97 -10.64 2.66 -30.78
C ASN A 97 -9.59 3.63 -30.21
N ASN A 98 -9.14 3.43 -28.97
CA ASN A 98 -8.22 4.35 -28.30
C ASN A 98 -7.16 3.55 -27.52
N PRO A 99 -5.87 3.85 -27.68
CA PRO A 99 -4.82 3.17 -26.95
C PRO A 99 -4.90 3.45 -25.43
N PRO A 100 -4.35 2.56 -24.59
CA PRO A 100 -4.22 2.80 -23.16
C PRO A 100 -3.34 4.02 -22.86
N TYR A 101 -3.68 4.69 -21.77
CA TYR A 101 -2.93 5.74 -21.13
C TYR A 101 -2.59 5.26 -19.71
N ALA A 102 -1.61 4.37 -19.60
CA ALA A 102 -1.24 3.71 -18.35
C ALA A 102 -0.65 4.70 -17.34
N HIS A 103 -1.21 4.74 -16.13
CA HIS A 103 -0.80 5.67 -15.07
C HIS A 103 -0.87 5.04 -13.68
N LEU A 104 -1.77 4.08 -13.41
CA LEU A 104 -1.84 3.41 -12.09
C LEU A 104 -0.75 2.35 -11.92
N GLY A 105 -0.64 1.42 -12.88
CA GLY A 105 0.37 0.36 -12.84
C GLY A 105 1.81 0.91 -12.72
N PRO A 106 2.24 1.80 -13.65
CA PRO A 106 3.56 2.42 -13.57
C PRO A 106 3.80 3.24 -12.30
N ALA A 107 2.75 3.86 -11.74
CA ALA A 107 2.87 4.59 -10.48
C ALA A 107 3.06 3.64 -9.28
N LEU A 108 2.41 2.48 -9.30
CA LEU A 108 2.63 1.44 -8.30
C LEU A 108 4.07 0.93 -8.40
N ASP A 109 4.53 0.54 -9.58
CA ASP A 109 5.89 0.05 -9.82
C ASP A 109 6.96 1.03 -9.33
N ARG A 110 6.76 2.33 -9.54
CA ARG A 110 7.67 3.38 -9.07
C ARG A 110 7.81 3.40 -7.55
N TRP A 111 6.75 3.09 -6.82
CA TRP A 111 6.68 3.18 -5.36
C TRP A 111 6.89 1.86 -4.63
N THR A 112 6.77 0.72 -5.33
CA THR A 112 7.04 -0.62 -4.77
C THR A 112 8.36 -0.70 -4.00
N PRO A 113 9.51 -0.20 -4.53
CA PRO A 113 10.77 -0.31 -3.80
C PRO A 113 10.80 0.47 -2.47
N ASP A 114 10.16 1.63 -2.41
CA ASP A 114 10.05 2.42 -1.17
C ASP A 114 9.11 1.76 -0.17
N PHE A 115 8.04 1.11 -0.66
CA PHE A 115 7.12 0.36 0.18
C PHE A 115 7.80 -0.84 0.84
N GLU A 116 8.54 -1.64 0.05
CA GLU A 116 9.32 -2.78 0.55
C GLU A 116 10.30 -2.34 1.63
N ARG A 117 11.09 -1.28 1.38
CA ARG A 117 12.00 -0.69 2.38
C ARG A 117 11.27 -0.21 3.64
N GLY A 118 10.10 0.40 3.48
CA GLY A 118 9.27 0.87 4.59
C GLY A 118 8.79 -0.26 5.49
N LEU A 119 8.38 -1.39 4.89
CA LEU A 119 7.97 -2.59 5.60
C LEU A 119 9.17 -3.28 6.28
N GLU A 120 10.30 -3.40 5.59
CA GLU A 120 11.55 -3.94 6.16
C GLU A 120 11.97 -3.15 7.40
N LYS A 121 11.93 -1.82 7.32
CA LYS A 121 12.22 -0.96 8.46
C LYS A 121 11.22 -1.16 9.60
N ALA A 122 9.92 -1.21 9.30
CA ALA A 122 8.90 -1.44 10.31
C ALA A 122 9.09 -2.78 11.04
N ALA A 123 9.50 -3.82 10.31
CA ALA A 123 9.83 -5.13 10.87
C ALA A 123 11.11 -5.09 11.72
N ALA A 124 12.18 -4.43 11.24
CA ALA A 124 13.43 -4.29 11.97
C ALA A 124 13.23 -3.53 13.30
N ASP A 125 12.55 -2.38 13.25
CA ASP A 125 12.25 -1.56 14.44
C ASP A 125 11.44 -2.37 15.48
N ALA A 126 10.52 -3.22 15.01
CA ALA A 126 9.72 -4.09 15.87
C ALA A 126 10.54 -5.21 16.54
N LEU A 127 11.58 -5.72 15.88
CA LEU A 127 12.48 -6.74 16.43
C LEU A 127 13.51 -6.12 17.40
N ASP A 128 14.01 -4.93 17.10
CA ASP A 128 14.98 -4.23 17.94
C ASP A 128 14.33 -3.62 19.20
N GLY A 129 13.09 -3.14 19.10
CA GLY A 129 12.31 -2.62 20.25
C GLY A 129 11.91 -3.69 21.28
N ARG A 130 12.21 -4.97 21.02
CA ARG A 130 12.00 -6.09 21.95
C ARG A 130 13.21 -6.39 22.85
N ARG A 131 14.35 -5.71 22.66
CA ARG A 131 15.57 -5.88 23.48
C ARG A 131 15.57 -5.05 24.74
#